data_AF-A0A847W2Z8-F1
#
_entry.id   AF-A0A847W2Z8-F1
#
_cell.length_a   1.000
_cell.length_b   1.000
_cell.length_c   1.000
_cell.angle_alpha   90.00
_cell.angle_beta   90.00
_cell.angle_gamma   90.00
#
_symmetry.space_group_name_H-M   'P 1'
#
loop_
_entity.id
_entity.type
_entity.pdbx_description
1 polymer ?
#
loop_
_entity_poly.entity_id
_entity_poly.type
_entity_poly.pdbx_seq_one_letter_code
_entity_poly.pdbx_strand_id
1 'polypeptide(L)'
;MLYEKFNYSWTDLHDDTCELEHGSFSRVIESLYDYLGQPKYCFCGNPIPDLFGRFEKIVIKPLIDMKINEKFVLKRVINQKDLLQLLDKLNINLIAN
;
A
#
# COMPACT_ATOMS: atom_id res chain seq x y z
N MET A 1 -6.73 0.29 6.69
CA MET A 1 -6.80 -0.56 5.46
C MET A 1 -7.37 -1.94 5.77
N LEU A 2 -7.73 -2.73 4.75
CA LEU A 2 -8.29 -4.09 4.95
C LEU A 2 -7.41 -4.97 5.83
N TYR A 3 -6.09 -5.00 5.65
CA TYR A 3 -5.21 -5.82 6.49
C TYR A 3 -5.30 -5.45 7.99
N GLU A 4 -5.42 -4.16 8.31
CA GLU A 4 -5.59 -3.67 9.69
C GLU A 4 -6.96 -4.03 10.26
N LYS A 5 -8.01 -4.04 9.42
CA LYS A 5 -9.38 -4.29 9.84
C LYS A 5 -9.71 -5.78 9.99
N PHE A 6 -9.00 -6.64 9.27
CA PHE A 6 -9.24 -8.08 9.24
C PHE A 6 -8.09 -8.92 9.81
N ASN A 7 -7.07 -8.27 10.38
CA ASN A 7 -5.92 -8.92 11.03
C ASN A 7 -5.16 -9.89 10.10
N TYR A 8 -5.11 -9.55 8.81
CA TYR A 8 -4.38 -10.33 7.82
C TYR A 8 -2.89 -9.99 7.86
N SER A 9 -2.05 -10.99 7.58
CA SER A 9 -0.68 -10.72 7.17
C SER A 9 -0.69 -10.02 5.81
N TRP A 10 -0.01 -8.88 5.72
CA TRP A 10 0.16 -8.14 4.47
C TRP A 10 0.91 -8.93 3.38
N THR A 11 1.55 -10.06 3.72
CA THR A 11 2.14 -10.99 2.74
C THR A 11 1.12 -11.83 2.00
N ASP A 12 -0.01 -12.13 2.61
CA ASP A 12 -1.03 -13.05 2.09
C ASP A 12 -2.19 -12.29 1.42
N LEU A 13 -2.35 -11.01 1.80
CA LEU A 13 -3.41 -10.13 1.29
C LEU A 13 -3.33 -9.87 -0.21
N HIS A 14 -2.16 -10.01 -0.86
CA HIS A 14 -2.02 -9.65 -2.27
C HIS A 14 -2.86 -10.53 -3.19
N ASP A 15 -2.82 -11.85 -2.97
CA ASP A 15 -3.51 -12.80 -3.84
C ASP A 15 -5.03 -12.68 -3.66
N ASP A 16 -5.50 -12.61 -2.40
CA ASP A 16 -6.92 -12.47 -2.07
C ASP A 16 -7.53 -11.13 -2.55
N THR A 17 -6.76 -10.03 -2.50
CA THR A 17 -7.25 -8.72 -2.96
C THR A 17 -7.32 -8.61 -4.48
N CYS A 18 -6.43 -9.28 -5.22
CA CYS A 18 -6.49 -9.37 -6.68
C CYS A 18 -7.76 -10.07 -7.18
N GLU A 19 -8.23 -11.11 -6.49
CA GLU A 19 -9.49 -11.78 -6.84
C GLU A 19 -10.70 -10.88 -6.56
N LEU A 20 -10.68 -10.16 -5.44
CA LEU A 20 -11.73 -9.19 -5.09
C LEU A 20 -11.88 -8.07 -6.12
N GLU A 21 -10.78 -7.56 -6.68
CA GLU A 21 -10.81 -6.50 -7.70
C GLU A 21 -11.51 -6.95 -8.98
N HIS A 22 -11.30 -8.19 -9.42
CA HIS A 22 -11.92 -8.73 -10.64
C HIS A 22 -13.39 -9.15 -10.43
N GLY A 23 -13.80 -9.44 -9.20
CA GLY A 23 -15.14 -9.94 -8.87
C GLY A 23 -16.14 -8.90 -8.32
N SER A 24 -15.71 -7.67 -8.04
CA SER A 24 -16.51 -6.69 -7.32
C SER A 24 -17.23 -5.68 -8.22
N PHE A 25 -18.50 -5.41 -7.92
CA PHE A 25 -19.24 -4.31 -8.55
C PHE A 25 -18.76 -2.96 -8.01
N SER A 26 -18.80 -1.91 -8.85
CA SER A 26 -18.36 -0.54 -8.49
C SER A 26 -18.98 -0.02 -7.19
N ARG A 27 -20.28 -0.25 -6.98
CA ARG A 27 -20.99 0.15 -5.75
C ARG A 27 -20.39 -0.47 -4.47
N VAL A 28 -19.92 -1.71 -4.55
CA VAL A 28 -19.29 -2.40 -3.41
C VAL A 28 -17.93 -1.78 -3.11
N ILE A 29 -17.14 -1.50 -4.16
CA ILE A 29 -15.85 -0.83 -4.04
C ILE A 29 -16.00 0.58 -3.46
N GLU A 30 -16.98 1.36 -3.91
CA GLU A 30 -17.28 2.70 -3.37
C GLU A 30 -17.66 2.65 -1.89
N SER A 31 -18.55 1.72 -1.51
CA SER A 31 -18.96 1.55 -0.11
C SER A 31 -17.78 1.13 0.79
N LEU A 32 -16.89 0.28 0.26
CA LEU A 32 -15.67 -0.14 0.95
C LEU A 32 -14.66 1.00 1.07
N TYR A 33 -14.50 1.82 0.03
CA TYR A 33 -13.64 3.00 0.05
C TYR A 33 -14.07 3.98 1.15
N ASP A 34 -15.37 4.27 1.23
CA ASP A 34 -15.94 5.10 2.30
C ASP A 34 -15.78 4.47 3.68
N TYR A 35 -16.05 3.16 3.81
CA TYR A 35 -15.88 2.43 5.08
C TYR A 35 -14.42 2.45 5.59
N LEU A 36 -13.45 2.44 4.66
CA LEU A 36 -12.03 2.52 4.98
C LEU A 36 -11.53 3.95 5.25
N GLY A 37 -12.42 4.95 5.18
CA GLY A 37 -12.07 6.36 5.43
C GLY A 37 -11.35 7.02 4.26
N GLN A 38 -11.67 6.61 3.03
CA GLN A 38 -11.15 7.21 1.80
C GLN A 38 -9.61 7.24 1.74
N PRO A 39 -8.94 6.07 1.87
CA PRO A 39 -7.49 6.02 1.93
C PRO A 39 -6.87 6.55 0.63
N LYS A 40 -5.81 7.36 0.78
CA LYS A 40 -5.08 7.94 -0.37
C LYS A 40 -4.00 7.03 -0.93
N TYR A 41 -3.55 6.06 -0.14
CA TYR A 41 -2.45 5.17 -0.48
C TYR A 41 -2.83 3.75 -0.10
N CYS A 42 -2.30 2.74 -0.80
CA CYS A 42 -2.37 1.35 -0.39
C CYS A 42 -1.23 1.01 0.59
N PHE A 43 -1.23 -0.22 1.12
CA PHE A 43 -0.29 -0.64 2.16
C PHE A 43 1.19 -0.62 1.69
N CYS A 44 1.42 -0.81 0.38
CA CYS A 44 2.75 -0.67 -0.23
C CYS A 44 3.12 0.79 -0.57
N GLY A 45 2.23 1.77 -0.31
CA GLY A 45 2.44 3.18 -0.63
C GLY A 45 2.10 3.58 -2.08
N ASN A 46 1.39 2.74 -2.84
CA ASN A 46 0.88 3.15 -4.16
C ASN A 46 -0.31 4.11 -3.98
N PRO A 47 -0.42 5.17 -4.79
CA PRO A 47 -1.54 6.09 -4.71
C PRO A 47 -2.83 5.38 -5.16
N ILE A 48 -3.90 5.56 -4.40
CA ILE A 48 -5.24 5.11 -4.77
C ILE A 48 -5.89 6.27 -5.55
N PRO A 49 -6.47 6.02 -6.75
CA PRO A 49 -7.13 7.07 -7.50
C PRO A 49 -8.39 7.54 -6.78
N ASP A 50 -8.76 8.80 -6.95
CA ASP A 50 -10.08 9.27 -6.53
C ASP A 50 -11.19 8.66 -7.40
N LEU A 51 -12.46 8.91 -7.05
CA LEU A 51 -13.63 8.44 -7.81
C LEU A 51 -13.68 8.97 -9.26
N PHE A 52 -12.85 9.95 -9.61
CA PHE A 52 -12.70 10.49 -10.97
C PHE A 52 -11.47 9.91 -11.70
N GLY A 53 -10.80 8.91 -11.12
CA GLY A 53 -9.62 8.26 -11.68
C GLY A 53 -8.32 9.07 -11.56
N ARG A 54 -8.30 10.13 -10.73
CA ARG A 54 -7.13 11.00 -10.58
C ARG A 54 -6.23 10.49 -9.46
N PHE A 55 -4.94 10.35 -9.77
CA PHE A 55 -3.94 9.95 -8.79
C PHE A 55 -3.27 11.17 -8.15
N GLU A 56 -2.97 11.09 -6.85
CA GLU A 56 -2.04 12.04 -6.23
C GLU A 56 -0.63 11.87 -6.83
N LYS A 57 0.03 12.99 -7.12
CA LYS A 57 1.43 12.97 -7.55
C LYS A 57 2.32 12.64 -6.35
N ILE A 58 3.01 11.51 -6.43
CA ILE A 58 4.04 11.14 -5.47
C ILE A 58 5.41 11.54 -6.03
N VAL A 59 6.15 12.33 -5.26
CA VAL A 59 7.58 12.60 -5.52
C VAL A 59 8.40 11.70 -4.61
N ILE A 60 9.00 10.67 -5.20
CA ILE A 60 9.88 9.72 -4.51
C ILE A 60 11.21 9.61 -5.25
N LYS A 61 12.25 9.31 -4.49
CA LYS A 61 13.59 9.03 -5.00
C LYS A 61 13.92 7.56 -4.73
N PRO A 62 14.42 6.79 -5.71
CA PRO A 62 14.90 5.43 -5.48
C PRO A 62 16.01 5.41 -4.42
N LEU A 63 16.02 4.36 -3.58
CA LEU A 63 17.04 4.21 -2.55
C LEU A 63 18.46 4.14 -3.15
N ILE A 64 18.61 3.56 -4.34
CA ILE A 64 19.90 3.44 -5.04
C ILE A 64 20.51 4.80 -5.43
N ASP A 65 19.69 5.84 -5.56
CA ASP A 65 20.15 7.19 -5.91
C ASP A 65 20.51 8.03 -4.67
N MET A 66 20.32 7.48 -3.47
CA MET A 66 20.62 8.16 -2.21
C MET A 66 22.11 8.10 -1.87
N LYS A 67 22.59 9.13 -1.18
CA LYS A 67 23.96 9.16 -0.68
C LYS A 67 24.08 8.35 0.61
N ILE A 68 25.26 7.81 0.86
CA ILE A 68 25.59 7.19 2.15
C ILE A 68 25.35 8.22 3.26
N ASN A 69 24.73 7.77 4.36
CA ASN A 69 24.30 8.59 5.52
C ASN A 69 23.15 9.58 5.25
N GLU A 70 22.54 9.58 4.07
CA GLU A 70 21.35 10.39 3.80
C GLU A 70 20.14 9.79 4.55
N LYS A 71 19.42 10.63 5.30
CA LYS A 71 18.19 10.21 5.99
C LYS A 71 17.00 10.30 5.04
N PHE A 72 16.09 9.34 5.12
CA PHE A 72 14.87 9.31 4.33
C PHE A 72 13.71 8.72 5.11
N VAL A 73 12.51 8.93 4.57
CA VAL A 73 11.30 8.24 5.00
C VAL A 73 10.91 7.28 3.87
N LEU A 74 10.77 6.00 4.21
CA LEU A 74 10.28 5.01 3.25
C LEU A 74 8.81 5.30 2.93
N LYS A 75 8.53 5.71 1.70
CA LYS A 75 7.18 6.07 1.25
C LYS A 75 6.49 5.01 0.41
N ARG A 76 7.26 4.19 -0.31
CA ARG A 76 6.72 3.17 -1.22
C ARG A 76 7.68 2.01 -1.37
N VAL A 77 7.14 0.81 -1.49
CA VAL A 77 7.88 -0.42 -1.81
C VAL A 77 7.20 -1.15 -2.96
N ILE A 78 7.95 -1.99 -3.66
CA ILE A 78 7.37 -2.90 -4.65
C ILE A 78 6.70 -4.04 -3.90
N ASN A 79 5.51 -4.44 -4.36
CA ASN A 79 4.78 -5.56 -3.79
C ASN A 79 5.42 -6.90 -4.21
N GLN A 80 6.52 -7.28 -3.57
CA GLN A 80 7.18 -8.57 -3.76
C GLN A 80 7.32 -9.30 -2.43
N LYS A 81 6.80 -10.52 -2.35
CA LYS A 81 6.73 -11.32 -1.12
C LYS A 81 8.06 -11.38 -0.36
N ASP A 82 9.15 -11.67 -1.06
CA ASP A 82 10.49 -11.77 -0.44
C ASP A 82 10.95 -10.44 0.18
N LEU A 83 10.67 -9.32 -0.50
CA LEU A 83 10.97 -7.98 0.01
C LEU A 83 10.10 -7.66 1.23
N LEU A 84 8.79 -7.94 1.18
CA LEU A 84 7.89 -7.69 2.30
C LEU A 84 8.30 -8.50 3.54
N GLN A 85 8.65 -9.78 3.36
CA GLN A 85 9.17 -10.62 4.44
C GLN A 85 10.49 -10.11 5.01
N LEU A 86 11.38 -9.58 4.16
CA LEU A 86 12.62 -8.96 4.62
C LEU A 86 12.34 -7.71 5.46
N LEU A 87 11.46 -6.83 5.00
CA LEU A 87 11.09 -5.60 5.72
C LEU A 87 10.46 -5.92 7.08
N ASP A 88 9.60 -6.93 7.14
CA ASP A 88 8.98 -7.42 8.38
C ASP A 88 10.04 -7.93 9.38
N LYS A 89 10.98 -8.77 8.93
CA LYS A 89 12.11 -9.23 9.76
C LYS A 89 13.00 -8.09 10.28
N LEU A 90 13.09 -6.99 9.53
CA LEU A 90 13.85 -5.80 9.91
C LEU A 90 13.03 -4.80 10.75
N ASN A 91 11.75 -5.08 11.03
CA ASN A 91 10.80 -4.16 11.67
C ASN A 91 10.68 -2.81 10.93
N ILE A 92 10.77 -2.83 9.59
CA ILE A 92 10.63 -1.64 8.75
C ILE A 92 9.22 -1.59 8.18
N ASN A 93 8.45 -0.57 8.57
CA ASN A 93 7.10 -0.33 8.08
C ASN A 93 7.01 0.99 7.30
N LEU A 94 6.14 1.05 6.29
CA LEU A 94 5.92 2.27 5.48
C LEU A 94 5.19 3.37 6.25
N ILE A 95 4.53 3.00 7.36
CA ILE A 95 3.78 3.90 8.23
C ILE A 95 4.36 3.74 9.63
N ALA A 96 5.27 4.65 9.98
CA ALA A 96 5.51 4.97 11.38
C ALA A 96 4.37 5.89 11.81
N ASN A 97 3.51 5.39 12.71
CA ASN A 97 2.71 6.27 13.56
C ASN A 97 3.61 6.88 14.62
#